data_AF-A0AAD1WN16-F1
#
_entry.id   AF-A0AAD1WN16-F1
#
_cell.length_a   1.000
_cell.length_b   1.000
_cell.length_c   1.000
_cell.angle_alpha   90.00
_cell.angle_beta   90.00
_cell.angle_gamma   90.00
#
_symmetry.space_group_name_H-M   'P 1'
#
loop_
_entity.id
_entity.type
_entity.pdbx_description
1 polymer ?
#
loop_
_entity_poly.entity_id
_entity_poly.type
_entity_poly.pdbx_seq_one_letter_code
_entity_poly.pdbx_strand_id
1 'polypeptide(L)'
;MVHTITDQLKTYFDINATSDVAPATVWAAHKVTIRGHLIATATALKKQRLKDLTDALTTLTKLETQHKQNPSDTLLTQLTSTRELLKRLSAADVARNLMWTKQRFYEKGNKADSLLANCLKKGRTTKKSPKSEPARQRS
;
A
#
# COMPACT_ATOMS: atom_id res chain seq x y z
N MET A 1 15.11 3.62 -17.56
CA MET A 1 15.61 3.98 -16.21
C MET A 1 14.81 3.19 -15.18
N VAL A 2 15.04 1.88 -15.12
CA VAL A 2 14.51 1.00 -14.07
C VAL A 2 15.76 0.49 -13.37
N HIS A 3 16.24 1.21 -12.35
CA HIS A 3 17.07 0.52 -11.37
C HIS A 3 16.11 -0.39 -10.63
N THR A 4 16.24 -1.69 -10.87
CA THR A 4 15.43 -2.68 -10.17
C THR A 4 15.73 -2.52 -8.69
N ILE A 5 14.73 -2.59 -7.81
CA ILE A 5 14.93 -2.46 -6.36
C ILE A 5 16.02 -3.43 -5.87
N THR A 6 16.16 -4.57 -6.55
CA THR A 6 17.22 -5.57 -6.36
C THR A 6 18.62 -5.04 -6.64
N ASP A 7 18.80 -4.14 -7.60
CA ASP A 7 20.10 -3.57 -7.95
C ASP A 7 20.50 -2.55 -6.90
N GLN A 8 19.55 -1.70 -6.47
CA GLN A 8 19.77 -0.75 -5.37
C GLN A 8 20.07 -1.46 -4.04
N LEU A 9 19.43 -2.62 -3.83
CA LEU A 9 19.69 -3.51 -2.70
C LEU A 9 21.13 -4.04 -2.71
N LYS A 10 21.60 -4.55 -3.85
CA LYS A 10 22.99 -5.04 -3.99
C LYS A 10 23.99 -3.92 -3.74
N THR A 11 23.82 -2.79 -4.43
CA THR A 11 24.68 -1.61 -4.26
C THR A 11 24.71 -1.11 -2.81
N TYR A 12 23.58 -1.14 -2.10
CA TYR A 12 23.54 -0.75 -0.70
C TYR A 12 24.44 -1.65 0.17
N PHE A 13 24.33 -2.97 0.02
CA PHE A 13 25.13 -3.91 0.81
C PHE A 13 26.60 -3.89 0.40
N ASP A 14 26.92 -3.75 -0.89
CA ASP A 14 28.31 -3.66 -1.37
C ASP A 14 29.06 -2.46 -0.77
N ILE A 15 28.36 -1.34 -0.53
CA ILE A 15 28.94 -0.10 0.01
C ILE A 15 28.99 -0.10 1.54
N ASN A 16 27.98 -0.68 2.21
CA ASN A 16 27.76 -0.51 3.66
C ASN A 16 28.12 -1.74 4.50
N ALA A 17 28.40 -2.90 3.89
CA ALA A 17 28.79 -4.12 4.60
C ALA A 17 30.28 -4.12 5.01
N THR A 18 30.69 -3.09 5.77
CA THR A 18 32.04 -2.99 6.33
C THR A 18 32.06 -3.59 7.74
N SER A 19 33.16 -4.24 8.13
CA SER A 19 33.33 -4.86 9.46
C SER A 19 33.26 -3.90 10.65
N ASP A 20 33.33 -2.59 10.39
CA ASP A 20 33.33 -1.52 11.40
C ASP A 20 31.91 -1.16 11.86
N VAL A 21 30.88 -1.50 11.08
CA VAL A 21 29.49 -1.12 11.36
C VAL A 21 28.71 -2.31 11.94
N ALA A 22 28.04 -2.08 13.08
CA ALA A 22 27.18 -3.09 13.67
C ALA A 22 26.10 -3.56 12.67
N PRO A 23 25.89 -4.89 12.49
CA PRO A 23 24.92 -5.43 11.52
C PRO A 23 23.49 -4.91 11.71
N ALA A 24 23.09 -4.60 12.96
CA ALA A 24 21.80 -4.01 13.27
C ALA A 24 21.61 -2.62 12.64
N THR A 25 22.65 -1.80 12.62
CA THR A 25 22.65 -0.45 12.03
C THR A 25 22.55 -0.53 10.51
N VAL A 26 23.34 -1.43 9.89
CA VAL A 26 23.27 -1.69 8.45
C VAL A 26 21.85 -2.13 8.06
N TRP A 27 21.24 -3.04 8.81
CA TRP A 27 19.87 -3.49 8.55
C TRP A 27 18.82 -2.37 8.75
N ALA A 28 18.99 -1.53 9.76
CA ALA A 28 18.08 -0.41 10.01
C ALA A 28 18.14 0.62 8.88
N ALA A 29 19.34 1.04 8.50
CA ALA A 29 19.56 1.98 7.40
C ALA A 29 19.08 1.40 6.06
N HIS A 30 19.33 0.11 5.83
CA HIS A 30 18.85 -0.61 4.65
C HIS A 30 17.32 -0.50 4.45
N LYS A 31 16.55 -0.78 5.52
CA LYS A 31 15.09 -0.70 5.49
C LYS A 31 14.59 0.71 5.16
N VAL A 32 15.25 1.73 5.67
CA VAL A 32 14.89 3.14 5.41
C VAL A 32 15.14 3.48 3.95
N THR A 33 16.29 3.07 3.40
CA THR A 33 16.65 3.28 1.99
C THR A 33 15.63 2.65 1.05
N ILE A 34 15.31 1.36 1.24
CA ILE A 34 14.29 0.66 0.43
C ILE A 34 12.94 1.37 0.53
N ARG A 35 12.53 1.76 1.74
CA ARG A 35 11.26 2.46 1.94
C ARG A 35 11.23 3.78 1.16
N GLY A 36 12.33 4.54 1.16
CA GLY A 36 12.46 5.77 0.38
C GLY A 36 12.25 5.54 -1.12
N HIS A 37 12.91 4.52 -1.68
CA HIS A 37 12.76 4.14 -3.09
C HIS A 37 11.35 3.66 -3.44
N LEU A 38 10.73 2.84 -2.59
CA LEU A 38 9.35 2.39 -2.77
C LEU A 38 8.36 3.57 -2.76
N ILE A 39 8.54 4.54 -1.87
CA ILE A 39 7.71 5.74 -1.82
C ILE A 39 7.91 6.59 -3.08
N ALA A 40 9.16 6.80 -3.52
CA ALA A 40 9.47 7.57 -4.71
C ALA A 40 8.86 6.96 -5.98
N THR A 41 9.02 5.64 -6.17
CA THR A 41 8.44 4.90 -7.31
C THR A 41 6.92 4.91 -7.29
N ALA A 42 6.29 4.67 -6.13
CA ALA A 42 4.84 4.74 -5.99
C ALA A 42 4.30 6.15 -6.29
N THR A 43 5.02 7.20 -5.88
CA THR A 43 4.66 8.59 -6.15
C THR A 43 4.77 8.92 -7.64
N ALA A 44 5.86 8.50 -8.29
CA ALA A 44 6.05 8.67 -9.73
C ALA A 44 4.94 7.96 -10.52
N LEU A 45 4.61 6.71 -10.15
CA LEU A 45 3.55 5.94 -10.78
C LEU A 45 2.17 6.57 -10.58
N LYS A 46 1.88 7.11 -9.39
CA LYS A 46 0.65 7.88 -9.14
C LYS A 46 0.58 9.12 -10.04
N LYS A 47 1.69 9.86 -10.15
CA LYS A 47 1.77 11.05 -11.01
C LYS A 47 1.55 10.69 -12.48
N GLN A 48 2.14 9.59 -12.95
CA GLN A 48 1.96 9.11 -14.32
C GLN A 48 0.50 8.73 -14.59
N ARG A 49 -0.14 7.94 -13.73
CA ARG A 49 -1.56 7.58 -13.87
C ARG A 49 -2.48 8.80 -13.92
N LEU A 50 -2.23 9.80 -13.08
CA LEU A 50 -3.01 11.03 -13.08
C LEU A 50 -2.84 11.81 -14.38
N LYS A 51 -1.61 11.86 -14.92
CA LYS A 51 -1.35 12.45 -16.24
C LYS A 51 -2.10 11.70 -17.33
N ASP A 52 -1.99 10.37 -17.37
CA ASP A 52 -2.67 9.55 -18.37
C ASP A 52 -4.20 9.78 -18.35
N LEU A 53 -4.78 9.93 -17.16
CA LEU A 53 -6.20 10.24 -16.97
C LEU A 53 -6.53 11.65 -17.48
N THR A 54 -5.76 12.68 -17.10
CA THR A 54 -5.99 14.05 -17.58
C THR A 54 -5.83 14.16 -19.09
N ASP A 55 -4.87 13.45 -19.67
CA ASP A 55 -4.63 13.43 -21.11
C ASP A 55 -5.78 12.73 -21.84
N ALA A 56 -6.28 11.61 -21.30
CA ALA A 56 -7.47 10.93 -21.82
C ALA A 56 -8.74 11.81 -21.74
N LEU A 57 -8.91 12.58 -20.66
CA LEU A 57 -10.04 13.51 -20.53
C LEU A 57 -9.95 14.68 -21.50
N THR A 58 -8.77 15.29 -21.64
CA THR A 58 -8.56 16.42 -22.55
C THR A 58 -8.68 16.02 -24.01
N THR A 59 -8.27 14.79 -24.36
CA THR A 59 -8.49 14.24 -25.71
C THR A 59 -9.96 13.96 -25.96
N LEU A 60 -10.68 13.39 -24.97
CA LEU A 60 -12.13 13.18 -25.07
C LEU A 60 -12.89 14.48 -25.30
N THR A 61 -12.61 15.54 -24.53
CA THR A 61 -13.31 16.83 -24.69
C THR A 61 -13.06 17.46 -26.05
N LYS A 62 -11.83 17.39 -26.57
CA LYS A 62 -11.48 17.85 -27.92
C LYS A 62 -12.25 17.06 -28.99
N LEU A 63 -12.27 15.73 -28.89
CA LEU A 63 -13.01 14.89 -29.83
C LEU A 63 -14.52 15.15 -29.78
N GLU A 64 -15.08 15.38 -28.59
CA GLU A 64 -16.50 15.73 -28.44
C GLU A 64 -16.82 17.08 -29.08
N THR A 65 -15.95 18.09 -28.95
CA THR A 65 -16.14 19.37 -29.64
C THR A 65 -16.05 19.26 -31.15
N GLN A 66 -15.11 18.45 -31.66
CA GLN A 66 -14.93 18.22 -33.09
C GLN A 66 -16.10 17.45 -33.68
N HIS A 67 -16.58 16.43 -32.98
CA HIS A 67 -17.72 15.63 -33.41
C HIS A 67 -19.03 16.44 -33.41
N LYS A 68 -19.21 17.38 -32.46
CA LYS A 68 -20.35 18.32 -32.46
C LYS A 68 -20.35 19.27 -33.67
N GLN A 69 -19.16 19.68 -34.13
CA GLN A 69 -19.02 20.57 -35.28
C GLN A 69 -19.15 19.82 -36.60
N ASN A 70 -18.53 18.63 -36.70
CA ASN A 70 -18.54 17.77 -37.88
C ASN A 70 -18.79 16.31 -37.45
N PRO A 71 -20.04 15.81 -37.57
CA PRO A 71 -20.32 14.41 -37.28
C PRO A 71 -19.65 13.53 -38.34
N SER A 72 -18.65 12.76 -37.91
CA SER A 72 -17.94 11.77 -38.73
C SER A 72 -17.85 10.43 -37.99
N ASP A 73 -17.98 9.33 -38.72
CA ASP A 73 -17.90 7.97 -38.20
C ASP A 73 -16.48 7.64 -37.69
N THR A 74 -15.45 8.22 -38.32
CA THR A 74 -14.05 8.13 -37.85
C THR A 74 -13.85 8.82 -36.51
N LEU A 75 -14.55 9.92 -36.24
CA LEU A 75 -14.50 10.59 -34.94
C LEU A 75 -15.26 9.77 -33.89
N LEU A 76 -16.38 9.15 -34.25
CA LEU A 76 -17.18 8.32 -33.36
C LEU A 76 -16.39 7.09 -32.88
N THR A 77 -15.66 6.42 -33.77
CA THR A 77 -14.78 5.29 -33.43
C THR A 77 -13.62 5.70 -32.51
N GLN A 78 -13.01 6.86 -32.72
CA GLN A 78 -11.99 7.39 -31.79
C GLN A 78 -12.58 7.76 -30.42
N LEU A 79 -13.79 8.29 -30.40
CA LEU A 79 -14.50 8.68 -29.19
C LEU A 79 -14.91 7.45 -28.35
N THR A 80 -15.40 6.40 -29.01
CA THR A 80 -15.70 5.12 -28.33
C THR A 80 -14.44 4.48 -27.76
N SER A 81 -13.34 4.44 -28.51
CA SER A 81 -12.05 3.95 -28.03
C SER A 81 -11.50 4.73 -26.83
N THR A 82 -11.54 6.07 -26.87
CA THR A 82 -11.10 6.91 -25.73
C THR A 82 -12.00 6.72 -24.51
N ARG A 83 -13.31 6.54 -24.68
CA ARG A 83 -14.24 6.19 -23.59
C ARG A 83 -13.94 4.81 -23.00
N GLU A 84 -13.61 3.82 -23.82
CA GLU A 84 -13.22 2.48 -23.35
C GLU A 84 -11.92 2.50 -22.55
N LEU A 85 -10.92 3.25 -23.03
CA LEU A 85 -9.67 3.47 -22.30
C LEU A 85 -9.95 4.11 -20.93
N LEU A 86 -10.81 5.13 -20.88
CA LEU A 86 -11.16 5.80 -19.63
C LEU A 86 -11.93 4.89 -18.66
N LYS A 87 -12.85 4.06 -19.18
CA LYS A 87 -13.53 3.00 -18.39
C LYS A 87 -12.53 2.00 -17.82
N ARG A 88 -11.53 1.59 -18.60
CA ARG A 88 -10.48 0.67 -18.13
C ARG A 88 -9.63 1.29 -17.01
N LEU A 89 -9.22 2.56 -17.17
CA LEU A 89 -8.45 3.27 -16.14
C LEU A 89 -9.25 3.41 -14.84
N SER A 90 -10.52 3.81 -14.92
CA SER A 90 -11.38 3.94 -13.74
C SER A 90 -11.65 2.60 -13.06
N ALA A 91 -11.88 1.53 -13.83
CA ALA A 91 -12.03 0.19 -13.29
C ALA A 91 -10.78 -0.27 -12.52
N ALA A 92 -9.58 0.02 -13.06
CA ALA A 92 -8.32 -0.30 -12.39
C ALA A 92 -8.14 0.47 -11.06
N ASP A 93 -8.61 1.72 -10.98
CA ASP A 93 -8.60 2.51 -9.76
C ASP A 93 -9.62 1.97 -8.73
N VAL A 94 -10.82 1.60 -9.16
CA VAL A 94 -11.82 0.95 -8.30
C VAL A 94 -11.30 -0.36 -7.73
N ALA A 95 -10.69 -1.22 -8.55
CA ALA A 95 -10.10 -2.48 -8.10
C ALA A 95 -9.00 -2.25 -7.05
N ARG A 96 -8.15 -1.23 -7.25
CA ARG A 96 -7.10 -0.86 -6.30
C ARG A 96 -7.68 -0.35 -4.99
N ASN A 97 -8.69 0.52 -5.03
CA ASN A 97 -9.36 1.02 -3.83
C ASN A 97 -10.05 -0.11 -3.07
N LEU A 98 -10.67 -1.06 -3.78
CA LEU A 98 -11.25 -2.24 -3.18
C LEU A 98 -10.19 -3.10 -2.47
N MET A 99 -9.04 -3.32 -3.10
CA MET A 99 -7.91 -4.04 -2.49
C MET A 99 -7.45 -3.36 -1.20
N TRP A 100 -7.22 -2.04 -1.22
CA TRP A 100 -6.81 -1.28 -0.02
C TRP A 100 -7.88 -1.31 1.08
N THR A 101 -9.15 -1.24 0.70
CA THR A 101 -10.26 -1.32 1.65
C THR A 101 -10.31 -2.71 2.31
N LYS A 102 -10.16 -3.79 1.53
CA LYS A 102 -10.07 -5.15 2.05
C LYS A 102 -8.87 -5.32 2.98
N GLN A 103 -7.69 -4.84 2.59
CA GLN A 103 -6.51 -4.88 3.45
C GLN A 103 -6.77 -4.16 4.78
N ARG A 104 -7.29 -2.94 4.73
CA ARG A 104 -7.62 -2.14 5.92
C ARG A 104 -8.67 -2.82 6.80
N PHE A 105 -9.62 -3.54 6.20
CA PHE A 105 -10.61 -4.33 6.91
C PHE A 105 -9.93 -5.46 7.69
N TYR A 106 -9.07 -6.27 7.07
CA TYR A 106 -8.39 -7.38 7.76
C TYR A 106 -7.39 -6.91 8.82
N GLU A 107 -6.65 -5.82 8.58
CA GLU A 107 -5.76 -5.22 9.58
C GLU A 107 -6.52 -4.73 10.82
N LYS A 108 -7.79 -4.33 10.66
CA LYS A 108 -8.64 -3.85 11.75
C LYS A 108 -9.58 -4.91 12.33
N GLY A 109 -9.90 -5.97 11.58
CA GLY A 109 -10.83 -7.03 11.99
C GLY A 109 -10.37 -7.74 13.26
N ASN A 110 -9.08 -8.10 13.33
CA ASN A 110 -8.48 -8.72 14.52
C ASN A 110 -8.45 -7.81 15.75
N LYS A 111 -8.80 -6.53 15.65
CA LYS A 111 -8.84 -5.63 16.81
C LYS A 111 -10.00 -5.95 17.74
N ALA A 112 -11.16 -6.37 17.23
CA ALA A 112 -12.28 -6.78 18.06
C ALA A 112 -11.92 -8.02 18.89
N ASP A 113 -11.32 -9.03 18.25
CA ASP A 113 -10.86 -10.24 18.93
C ASP A 113 -9.72 -9.96 19.91
N SER A 114 -8.79 -9.07 19.55
CA SER A 114 -7.70 -8.64 20.45
C SER A 114 -8.24 -7.89 21.67
N LEU A 115 -9.21 -6.99 21.49
CA LEU A 115 -9.87 -6.28 22.59
C LEU A 115 -10.64 -7.25 23.49
N LEU A 116 -11.40 -8.17 22.91
CA LEU A 116 -12.12 -9.22 23.64
C LEU A 116 -11.15 -10.12 24.42
N ALA A 117 -10.09 -10.60 23.78
CA ALA A 117 -9.05 -11.40 24.41
C ALA A 117 -8.37 -10.63 25.56
N ASN A 118 -8.13 -9.33 25.41
CA ASN A 118 -7.59 -8.48 26.46
C ASN A 118 -8.59 -8.28 27.62
N CYS A 119 -9.88 -8.10 27.34
CA CYS A 119 -10.93 -8.05 28.36
C CYS A 119 -11.01 -9.38 29.13
N LEU A 120 -10.97 -10.52 28.43
CA LEU A 120 -10.97 -11.85 29.06
C LEU A 120 -9.70 -12.08 29.91
N LYS A 121 -8.52 -11.63 29.46
CA LYS A 121 -7.28 -11.67 30.25
C LYS A 121 -7.43 -10.86 31.55
N LYS A 122 -7.93 -9.62 31.46
CA LYS A 122 -8.17 -8.76 32.64
C LYS A 122 -9.22 -9.34 33.59
N GLY A 123 -10.29 -9.94 33.07
CA GLY A 123 -11.31 -10.61 33.88
C GLY A 123 -10.85 -11.91 34.55
N ARG A 124 -9.83 -12.59 33.99
CA ARG A 124 -9.22 -13.78 34.60
C ARG A 124 -8.19 -13.45 35.67
N THR A 125 -7.51 -12.31 35.60
CA THR A 125 -6.56 -11.86 36.63
C THR A 125 -7.26 -11.43 37.91
N THR A 126 -8.49 -10.90 37.83
CA THR A 126 -9.28 -10.50 39.02
C THR A 126 -9.95 -11.68 39.73
N LYS A 127 -10.16 -12.81 39.04
CA LYS A 127 -10.74 -14.05 39.62
C LYS A 127 -9.71 -15.04 40.17
N LYS A 128 -8.41 -14.72 40.14
CA LYS A 128 -7.40 -15.50 40.89
C LYS A 128 -7.40 -15.03 42.36
N SER A 129 -8.29 -15.63 43.16
CA SER A 129 -8.27 -15.65 44.62
C SER A 129 -6.97 -16.28 45.18
N PRO A 130 -6.59 -15.97 46.44
CA PRO A 130 -5.22 -16.05 46.92
C PRO A 130 -4.71 -17.49 47.04
N LYS A 131 -3.44 -17.69 46.67
CA LYS A 131 -2.71 -18.94 46.91
C LYS A 131 -2.77 -19.28 48.41
N SER A 132 -3.26 -20.47 48.71
CA SER A 132 -3.16 -21.10 50.03
C SER A 132 -1.73 -21.06 50.54
N GLU A 133 -1.57 -20.49 51.72
CA GLU A 133 -0.33 -20.40 52.51
C GLU A 133 0.12 -21.82 52.92
N PRO A 134 1.37 -22.25 52.64
CA PRO A 134 1.83 -23.55 53.11
C PRO A 134 2.20 -23.44 54.59
N ALA A 135 1.55 -24.27 55.41
CA ALA A 135 1.82 -24.43 56.82
C ALA A 135 3.31 -24.68 57.06
N ARG A 136 3.98 -23.72 57.70
CA ARG A 136 5.36 -23.86 58.15
C ARG A 136 5.36 -24.72 59.42
N GLN A 137 5.82 -25.95 59.30
CA GLN A 137 6.08 -26.85 60.42
C GLN A 137 7.04 -26.14 61.41
N ARG A 138 6.62 -26.03 62.67
CA ARG A 138 7.51 -25.64 63.77
C ARG A 138 8.18 -26.91 64.28
N SER A 139 9.50 -26.90 64.27
CA SER A 139 10.36 -27.80 65.06
C SER A 139 10.42 -27.33 66.51
#